data_AF-A0A2E2QPB4-F1
#
_entry.id   AF-A0A2E2QPB4-F1
#
_cell.length_a   1.000
_cell.length_b   1.000
_cell.length_c   1.000
_cell.angle_alpha   90.00
_cell.angle_beta   90.00
_cell.angle_gamma   90.00
#
_symmetry.space_group_name_H-M   'P 1'
#
loop_
_entity.id
_entity.type
_entity.pdbx_description
1 polymer ?
#
loop_
_entity_poly.entity_id
_entity_poly.type
_entity_poly.pdbx_seq_one_letter_code
_entity_poly.pdbx_strand_id
1 'polypeptide(L)'
;MIIGRLLSWILVGCAFLVLGHDILQYLNTEAWHSILLGELWYNLNPQGINLMQAVIQRYLTPVLWDPIILTVLLWPAWLVFIVPGVVFLLLFRKRRSADTRRFYS
;
A
#
# COMPACT_ATOMS: atom_id res chain seq x y z
N MET A 1 9.13 14.38 13.94
CA MET A 1 7.84 13.71 14.21
C MET A 1 8.04 12.21 14.06
N ILE A 2 8.09 11.49 15.17
CA ILE A 2 8.41 10.05 15.23
C ILE A 2 7.22 9.19 14.75
N ILE A 3 5.99 9.65 14.99
CA ILE A 3 4.74 8.95 14.63
C ILE A 3 4.63 8.73 13.10
N GLY A 4 4.87 9.77 12.30
CA GLY A 4 4.83 9.65 10.82
C GLY A 4 5.88 8.68 10.29
N ARG A 5 7.06 8.60 10.94
CA ARG A 5 8.08 7.62 10.60
C ARG A 5 7.63 6.19 10.93
N LEU A 6 7.12 5.94 12.14
CA LEU A 6 6.64 4.61 12.54
C LEU A 6 5.54 4.09 11.62
N LEU A 7 4.55 4.94 11.30
CA LEU A 7 3.47 4.58 10.37
C LEU A 7 4.00 4.23 8.98
N SER A 8 4.99 4.98 8.49
CA SER A 8 5.65 4.69 7.21
C SER A 8 6.37 3.33 7.23
N TRP A 9 7.10 3.03 8.31
CA TRP A 9 7.79 1.74 8.45
C TRP A 9 6.83 0.56 8.52
N ILE A 10 5.68 0.71 9.18
CA ILE A 10 4.63 -0.32 9.21
C ILE A 10 4.09 -0.56 7.80
N LEU A 11 3.74 0.50 7.06
CA LEU A 11 3.22 0.40 5.70
C LEU A 11 4.21 -0.29 4.76
N VAL A 12 5.48 0.11 4.83
CA VAL A 12 6.56 -0.47 4.02
C VAL A 12 6.80 -1.93 4.41
N GLY A 13 6.79 -2.25 5.71
CA GLY A 13 6.90 -3.63 6.20
C GLY A 13 5.78 -4.52 5.65
N CYS A 14 4.52 -4.07 5.71
CA CYS A 14 3.39 -4.78 5.12
C CYS A 14 3.55 -4.96 3.60
N ALA A 15 4.02 -3.94 2.87
CA ALA A 15 4.29 -4.06 1.45
C ALA A 15 5.32 -5.15 1.15
N PHE A 16 6.41 -5.20 1.92
CA PHE A 16 7.45 -6.23 1.77
C PHE A 16 6.96 -7.64 2.13
N LEU A 17 6.09 -7.78 3.13
CA LEU A 17 5.50 -9.09 3.45
C LEU A 17 4.61 -9.61 2.32
N VAL A 18 3.78 -8.74 1.74
CA VAL A 18 2.92 -9.09 0.60
C VAL A 18 3.75 -9.41 -0.64
N LEU A 19 4.80 -8.62 -0.92
CA LEU A 19 5.76 -8.94 -1.99
C LEU A 19 6.48 -10.26 -1.76
N GLY A 20 6.91 -10.52 -0.53
CA GLY A 20 7.56 -11.78 -0.17
C GLY A 20 6.64 -12.97 -0.41
N HIS A 21 5.36 -12.86 -0.03
CA HIS A 21 4.35 -13.87 -0.32
C HIS A 21 4.19 -14.10 -1.83
N ASP A 22 4.07 -13.05 -2.64
CA ASP A 22 3.95 -13.14 -4.10
C ASP A 22 5.19 -13.77 -4.75
N ILE A 23 6.40 -13.43 -4.27
CA ILE A 23 7.66 -14.02 -4.76
C ILE A 23 7.75 -15.51 -4.38
N LEU A 24 7.38 -15.87 -3.15
CA LEU A 24 7.36 -17.28 -2.72
C LEU A 24 6.33 -18.08 -3.52
N GLN A 25 5.16 -17.52 -3.80
CA GLN A 25 4.15 -18.13 -4.67
C GLN A 25 4.65 -18.28 -6.11
N TYR A 26 5.34 -17.27 -6.65
CA TYR A 26 5.94 -17.34 -7.98
C TYR A 26 6.97 -18.48 -8.08
N LEU A 27 7.82 -18.64 -7.06
CA LEU A 27 8.83 -19.70 -7.03
C LEU A 27 8.23 -21.11 -6.90
N ASN A 28 7.06 -21.23 -6.26
CA ASN A 28 6.39 -22.53 -6.08
C ASN A 28 5.53 -22.94 -7.27
N THR A 29 4.94 -21.97 -7.97
CA THR A 29 3.92 -22.23 -9.00
C THR A 29 4.46 -22.05 -10.43
N GLU A 30 5.70 -21.55 -10.59
CA GLU A 30 6.34 -21.14 -11.85
C GLU A 30 5.54 -20.13 -12.71
N ALA A 31 4.36 -19.72 -12.23
CA ALA A 31 3.48 -18.76 -12.83
C ALA A 31 3.47 -17.48 -11.99
N TRP A 32 3.61 -16.33 -12.65
CA TRP A 32 3.51 -15.05 -11.97
C TRP A 32 2.04 -14.77 -11.63
N HIS A 33 1.70 -14.91 -10.35
CA HIS A 33 0.39 -14.54 -9.82
C HIS A 33 0.58 -13.55 -8.67
N SER A 34 0.12 -12.31 -8.85
CA SER A 34 0.12 -11.32 -7.78
C SER A 34 -1.24 -11.30 -7.11
N ILE A 35 -1.27 -11.38 -5.78
CA ILE A 35 -2.54 -11.30 -5.05
C ILE A 35 -3.17 -9.91 -5.24
N LEU A 36 -4.45 -9.89 -5.59
CA LEU A 36 -5.20 -8.66 -5.75
C LEU A 36 -5.49 -8.04 -4.39
N LEU A 37 -5.53 -6.71 -4.27
CA LEU A 37 -5.86 -6.05 -3.01
C LEU A 37 -7.23 -6.48 -2.47
N GLY A 38 -8.22 -6.59 -3.36
CA GLY A 38 -9.56 -7.04 -3.02
C GLY A 38 -9.59 -8.48 -2.54
N GLU A 39 -8.76 -9.36 -3.11
CA GLU A 39 -8.63 -10.74 -2.68
C GLU A 39 -7.96 -10.83 -1.31
N LEU A 40 -6.88 -10.07 -1.09
CA LEU A 40 -6.20 -9.99 0.19
C LEU A 40 -7.16 -9.46 1.29
N TRP A 41 -7.93 -8.43 0.99
CA TRP A 41 -8.96 -7.93 1.91
C TRP A 41 -10.02 -8.99 2.14
N TYR A 42 -10.56 -9.61 1.10
CA TYR A 42 -11.58 -10.64 1.21
C TYR A 42 -11.12 -11.81 2.09
N ASN A 43 -9.87 -12.24 1.94
CA ASN A 43 -9.27 -13.30 2.76
C ASN A 43 -9.12 -12.90 4.24
N LEU A 44 -8.87 -11.62 4.52
CA LEU A 44 -8.77 -11.11 5.90
C LEU A 44 -10.14 -10.88 6.53
N ASN A 45 -11.05 -10.23 5.81
CA ASN A 45 -12.41 -9.92 6.26
C ASN A 45 -13.35 -9.65 5.07
N PRO A 46 -14.18 -10.62 4.66
CA PRO A 46 -15.11 -10.45 3.55
C PRO A 46 -16.28 -9.51 3.87
N GLN A 47 -16.66 -9.39 5.15
CA GLN A 47 -17.77 -8.53 5.60
C GLN A 47 -17.40 -7.04 5.46
N GLY A 48 -16.12 -6.71 5.62
CA GLY A 48 -15.61 -5.35 5.51
C GLY A 48 -15.87 -4.73 4.13
N ILE A 49 -15.67 -5.49 3.05
CA ILE A 49 -15.89 -5.03 1.66
C ILE A 49 -17.37 -4.68 1.47
N ASN A 50 -18.28 -5.57 1.85
CA ASN A 50 -19.73 -5.37 1.70
C ASN A 50 -20.23 -4.17 2.53
N LEU A 51 -19.72 -4.01 3.75
CA LEU A 51 -20.07 -2.86 4.59
C LEU A 51 -19.59 -1.56 3.96
N MET A 52 -18.34 -1.52 3.48
CA MET A 52 -17.77 -0.33 2.84
C MET A 52 -18.55 0.04 1.58
N GLN A 53 -18.87 -0.95 0.75
CA GLN A 53 -19.73 -0.79 -0.41
C GLN A 53 -21.09 -0.19 -0.01
N ALA A 54 -21.77 -0.78 0.97
CA ALA A 54 -23.07 -0.32 1.42
C ALA A 54 -23.00 1.12 1.97
N VAL A 55 -21.97 1.46 2.74
CA VAL A 55 -21.75 2.82 3.26
C VAL A 55 -21.51 3.81 2.11
N ILE A 56 -20.65 3.48 1.15
CA ILE A 56 -20.32 4.37 0.04
C ILE A 56 -21.53 4.57 -0.88
N GLN A 57 -22.24 3.49 -1.21
CA GLN A 57 -23.46 3.57 -2.01
C GLN A 57 -24.58 4.32 -1.29
N ARG A 58 -24.64 4.25 0.05
CA ARG A 58 -25.67 4.90 0.86
C ARG A 58 -25.41 6.39 1.15
N TYR A 59 -24.15 6.78 1.34
CA TYR A 59 -23.80 8.13 1.81
C TYR A 59 -23.09 8.99 0.78
N LEU A 60 -22.49 8.40 -0.26
CA LEU A 60 -21.71 9.11 -1.27
C LEU A 60 -22.42 8.97 -2.63
N THR A 61 -21.79 8.27 -3.58
CA THR A 61 -22.35 7.95 -4.89
C THR A 61 -21.86 6.56 -5.32
N PRO A 62 -22.67 5.77 -6.04
CA PRO A 62 -22.26 4.44 -6.50
C PRO A 62 -21.01 4.47 -7.39
N VAL A 63 -20.80 5.55 -8.14
CA VAL A 63 -19.64 5.77 -9.02
C VAL A 63 -18.31 5.77 -8.26
N LEU A 64 -18.34 6.17 -6.99
CA LEU A 64 -17.15 6.13 -6.13
C LEU A 64 -16.72 4.70 -5.83
N TRP A 65 -17.67 3.78 -5.69
CA TRP A 65 -17.38 2.37 -5.48
C TRP A 65 -16.96 1.70 -6.79
N ASP A 66 -17.75 1.90 -7.85
CA ASP A 66 -17.56 1.31 -9.18
C ASP A 66 -17.60 2.41 -10.25
N PRO A 67 -16.49 2.75 -10.94
CA PRO A 67 -15.28 1.92 -11.07
C PRO A 67 -14.12 2.27 -10.14
N ILE A 68 -14.19 3.35 -9.35
CA ILE A 68 -12.97 3.93 -8.71
C ILE A 68 -12.36 2.96 -7.68
N ILE A 69 -13.10 2.59 -6.64
CA ILE A 69 -12.57 1.73 -5.58
C ILE A 69 -12.38 0.29 -6.07
N LEU A 70 -13.29 -0.22 -6.90
CA LEU A 70 -13.13 -1.54 -7.52
C LEU A 70 -11.85 -1.64 -8.35
N THR A 71 -11.51 -0.62 -9.14
CA THR A 71 -10.25 -0.62 -9.91
C THR A 71 -9.05 -0.75 -8.99
N VAL A 72 -9.03 -0.05 -7.84
CA VAL A 72 -7.95 -0.15 -6.86
C VAL A 72 -7.93 -1.52 -6.17
N LEU A 73 -9.09 -2.13 -5.90
CA LEU A 73 -9.17 -3.50 -5.38
C LEU A 73 -8.64 -4.54 -6.38
N LEU A 74 -8.75 -4.28 -7.68
CA LEU A 74 -8.20 -5.12 -8.74
C LEU A 74 -6.72 -4.86 -9.00
N TRP A 75 -6.07 -3.95 -8.27
CA TRP A 75 -4.64 -3.77 -8.40
C TRP A 75 -3.87 -4.77 -7.54
N PRO A 76 -2.64 -5.15 -7.95
CA PRO A 76 -1.77 -5.97 -7.12
C PRO A 76 -1.58 -5.34 -5.75
N ALA A 77 -1.82 -6.11 -4.68
CA ALA A 77 -1.81 -5.61 -3.32
C ALA A 77 -0.46 -4.96 -2.96
N TRP A 78 0.65 -5.56 -3.41
CA TRP A 78 1.99 -5.01 -3.21
C TRP A 78 2.16 -3.60 -3.77
N LEU A 79 1.58 -3.32 -4.94
CA LEU A 79 1.67 -2.02 -5.60
C LEU A 79 0.91 -0.97 -4.78
N VAL A 80 -0.27 -1.34 -4.28
CA VAL A 80 -1.11 -0.46 -3.46
C VAL A 80 -0.45 -0.11 -2.13
N PHE A 81 0.33 -1.01 -1.52
CA PHE A 81 1.06 -0.70 -0.28
C PHE A 81 2.41 0.00 -0.51
N ILE A 82 3.15 -0.37 -1.58
CA ILE A 82 4.48 0.18 -1.82
C ILE A 82 4.44 1.64 -2.28
N VAL A 83 3.46 2.02 -3.11
CA VAL A 83 3.33 3.40 -3.62
C VAL A 83 3.18 4.41 -2.47
N PRO A 84 2.19 4.31 -1.57
CA PRO A 84 2.08 5.21 -0.43
C PRO A 84 3.26 5.06 0.52
N GLY A 85 3.75 3.85 0.77
CA GLY A 85 4.93 3.62 1.62
C GLY A 85 6.17 4.40 1.13
N VAL A 86 6.48 4.33 -0.17
CA VAL A 86 7.59 5.04 -0.81
C VAL A 86 7.34 6.55 -0.85
N VAL A 87 6.12 7.00 -1.17
CA VAL A 87 5.77 8.43 -1.16
C VAL A 87 5.97 9.03 0.23
N PHE A 88 5.49 8.37 1.28
CA PHE A 88 5.71 8.79 2.66
C PHE A 88 7.19 8.78 3.04
N LEU A 89 7.93 7.73 2.64
CA LEU A 89 9.37 7.65 2.90
C LEU A 89 10.11 8.80 2.21
N LEU A 90 9.76 9.16 0.98
CA LEU A 90 10.35 10.29 0.25
C LEU A 90 9.99 11.64 0.87
N LEU A 91 8.74 11.84 1.30
CA LEU A 91 8.30 13.06 1.99
C LEU A 91 8.99 13.23 3.36
N PHE A 92 9.16 12.14 4.11
CA PHE A 92 9.86 12.12 5.39
C PHE A 92 11.37 11.89 5.27
N ARG A 93 11.89 11.71 4.05
CA ARG A 93 13.32 11.79 3.74
C ARG A 93 13.70 13.26 3.78
N LYS A 94 13.70 13.78 5.02
CA LYS A 94 14.29 15.05 5.41
C LYS A 94 15.58 15.15 4.61
N ARG A 95 15.62 16.09 3.67
CA ARG A 95 16.84 16.41 2.91
C ARG A 95 17.93 16.49 3.96
N ARG A 96 18.80 15.48 4.01
CA ARG A 96 20.06 15.62 4.69
C ARG A 96 20.75 16.62 3.79
N SER A 97 20.56 17.90 4.07
CA SER A 97 21.47 18.93 3.62
C SER A 97 22.81 18.37 4.05
N ALA A 98 23.53 17.82 3.08
CA ALA A 98 24.93 17.61 3.20
C ALA A 98 25.47 19.01 3.44
N ASP A 99 25.57 19.38 4.71
CA ASP A 99 26.34 20.51 5.14
C ASP A 99 27.80 20.10 4.95
N THR A 100 28.19 20.09 3.69
CA THR A 100 29.53 19.87 3.20
C THR A 100 29.90 21.16 2.51
N ARG A 101 30.43 22.09 3.29
CA ARG A 101 31.38 23.14 2.88
C ARG A 101 31.87 23.80 4.18
N ARG A 102 33.10 23.51 4.59
CA ARG A 102 34.28 24.38 4.35
C ARG A 102 34.14 25.73 5.05
N PHE A 103 34.95 25.96 6.08
CA PHE A 103 35.40 27.22 6.73
C PHE A 103 35.55 26.86 8.23
N TYR A 104 36.72 26.70 8.85
CA TYR A 104 37.97 27.48 8.91
C TYR A 104 39.12 26.47 9.14
N SER A 105 40.20 26.42 8.34
CA SER A 105 41.35 27.36 8.26
C SER A 105 42.01 27.63 9.61
#